data_AF-A0A4D6DMM0-F1
#
_entry.id   AF-A0A4D6DMM0-F1
#
_cell.length_a   1.000
_cell.length_b   1.000
_cell.length_c   1.000
_cell.angle_alpha   90.00
_cell.angle_beta   90.00
_cell.angle_gamma   90.00
#
_symmetry.space_group_name_H-M   'P 1'
#
loop_
_entity.id
_entity.type
_entity.pdbx_description
1 polymer ?
#
loop_
_entity_poly.entity_id
_entity_poly.type
_entity_poly.pdbx_seq_one_letter_code
_entity_poly.pdbx_strand_id
1 'polypeptide(L)'
;VLAGIISATDFLRPFGINLNELVPFTVSRSYHTLLQIYWFFMCWVGYTIFFLPRLTKVPSGQKFLINLLFVVAAVVAVGAVGGIYTGQRGWFGDDELSYWFGSQGWEFIELGRFFQLLLLGGFTLWIYIIYRGVKPWLTMKNIWSVPAWLLWGSGVMVLFLFFSVLMTPSDNFAISDYWRWMTVHMWVEVTFEVFTTVIVAYLLVQMGLVTRLMAERVIFLAVMLFFVTAINGISHNFYWIAKPTGIIAVGSVFSTLQVLPLLLLTLDAWQMRQEGGRANELRVQGKQAHVMEGVWVFILGVNSWNVFGAGVFGSLITLPLVNYYEHATYMTLNHAHAA
;
A
#
# COMPACT_ATOMS: atom_id res chain seq x y z
N VAL A 1 5.33 9.37 -11.43
CA VAL A 1 6.37 9.48 -12.49
C VAL A 1 6.75 10.93 -12.80
N LEU A 2 5.87 11.77 -13.37
CA LEU A 2 6.22 13.15 -13.73
C LEU A 2 6.79 13.99 -12.56
N ALA A 3 6.15 13.93 -11.39
CA ALA A 3 6.66 14.60 -10.19
C ALA A 3 8.06 14.13 -9.79
N GLY A 4 8.36 12.83 -9.94
CA GLY A 4 9.70 12.28 -9.70
C GLY A 4 10.75 12.77 -10.70
N ILE A 5 10.38 12.88 -11.99
CA ILE A 5 11.25 13.48 -13.01
C ILE A 5 11.55 14.94 -12.66
N ILE A 6 10.54 15.72 -12.27
CA ILE A 6 10.70 17.12 -11.84
C ILE A 6 11.65 17.19 -10.63
N SER A 7 11.45 16.35 -9.61
CA SER A 7 12.36 16.28 -8.46
C SER A 7 13.81 15.95 -8.86
N ALA A 8 14.01 15.04 -9.82
CA ALA A 8 15.34 14.69 -10.32
C ALA A 8 16.02 15.84 -11.09
N THR A 9 15.24 16.70 -11.75
CA THR A 9 15.81 17.86 -12.46
C THR A 9 16.49 18.87 -11.54
N ASP A 10 16.10 18.95 -10.27
CA ASP A 10 16.74 19.86 -9.31
C ASP A 10 18.21 19.47 -9.03
N PHE A 11 18.52 18.17 -9.12
CA PHE A 11 19.87 17.62 -8.96
C PHE A 11 20.70 17.64 -10.26
N LEU A 12 20.08 17.38 -11.42
CA LEU A 12 20.78 17.24 -12.69
C LEU A 12 20.84 18.53 -13.53
N ARG A 13 19.86 19.43 -13.35
CA ARG A 13 19.65 20.68 -14.09
C ARG A 13 19.83 20.54 -15.61
N PRO A 14 19.02 19.68 -16.27
CA PRO A 14 19.12 19.48 -17.71
C PRO A 14 18.95 20.81 -18.43
N PHE A 15 19.87 21.11 -19.35
CA PHE A 15 19.88 22.37 -20.14
C PHE A 15 19.96 23.66 -19.31
N GLY A 16 20.35 23.58 -18.02
CA GLY A 16 20.44 24.74 -17.13
C GLY A 16 19.08 25.31 -16.67
N ILE A 17 17.98 24.61 -16.94
CA ILE A 17 16.63 25.06 -16.57
C ILE A 17 16.39 24.79 -15.08
N ASN A 18 15.97 25.81 -14.34
CA ASN A 18 15.58 25.70 -12.94
C ASN A 18 14.04 25.67 -12.80
N LEU A 19 13.47 24.52 -12.47
CA LEU A 19 12.02 24.37 -12.27
C LEU A 19 11.56 24.72 -10.84
N ASN A 20 12.49 24.97 -9.93
CA ASN A 20 12.21 25.17 -8.50
C ASN A 20 11.36 26.43 -8.24
N GLU A 21 11.48 27.46 -9.08
CA GLU A 21 10.65 28.67 -9.00
C GLU A 21 9.17 28.39 -9.20
N LEU A 22 8.84 27.43 -10.08
CA LEU A 22 7.47 27.04 -10.41
C LEU A 22 6.96 25.94 -9.47
N VAL A 23 7.73 24.86 -9.32
CA VAL A 23 7.45 23.72 -8.45
C VAL A 23 8.69 23.45 -7.60
N PRO A 24 8.71 23.92 -6.34
CA PRO A 24 9.81 23.66 -5.44
C PRO A 24 10.01 22.16 -5.21
N PHE A 25 11.25 21.77 -4.90
CA PHE A 25 11.59 20.36 -4.63
C PHE A 25 10.72 19.72 -3.54
N THR A 26 10.40 20.48 -2.49
CA THR A 26 9.50 20.02 -1.41
C THR A 26 8.14 19.61 -1.96
N VAL A 27 7.56 20.41 -2.86
CA VAL A 27 6.26 20.17 -3.48
C VAL A 27 6.33 18.99 -4.44
N SER A 28 7.33 18.96 -5.33
CA SER A 28 7.47 17.85 -6.30
C SER A 28 7.72 16.52 -5.59
N ARG A 29 8.49 16.51 -4.49
CA ARG A 29 8.71 15.34 -3.65
C ARG A 29 7.43 14.89 -2.95
N SER A 30 6.67 15.79 -2.33
CA SER A 30 5.39 15.46 -1.70
C SER A 30 4.33 14.99 -2.69
N TYR A 31 4.30 15.56 -3.90
CA TYR A 31 3.46 15.01 -4.97
C TYR A 31 3.91 13.63 -5.40
N HIS A 32 5.22 13.41 -5.52
CA HIS A 32 5.73 12.11 -5.94
C HIS A 32 5.36 11.00 -4.96
N THR A 33 5.54 11.22 -3.66
CA THR A 33 5.21 10.26 -2.61
C THR A 33 3.69 10.09 -2.48
N LEU A 34 2.94 11.17 -2.30
CA LEU A 34 1.51 11.06 -2.03
C LEU A 34 0.70 10.58 -3.24
N LEU A 35 0.99 11.08 -4.45
CA LEU A 35 0.23 10.66 -5.63
C LEU A 35 0.48 9.18 -5.95
N GLN A 36 1.69 8.67 -5.70
CA GLN A 36 2.02 7.25 -5.82
C GLN A 36 1.10 6.39 -4.95
N ILE A 37 0.92 6.80 -3.70
CA ILE A 37 0.00 6.15 -2.76
C ILE A 37 -1.45 6.27 -3.26
N TYR A 38 -1.85 7.47 -3.65
CA TYR A 38 -3.23 7.80 -3.99
C TYR A 38 -3.75 7.03 -5.22
N TRP A 39 -3.01 7.03 -6.34
CA TRP A 39 -3.47 6.36 -7.57
C TRP A 39 -3.62 4.85 -7.36
N PHE A 40 -2.69 4.25 -6.60
CA PHE A 40 -2.69 2.83 -6.29
C PHE A 40 -3.96 2.46 -5.52
N PHE A 41 -4.29 3.21 -4.46
CA PHE A 41 -5.54 3.03 -3.73
C PHE A 41 -6.78 3.17 -4.61
N MET A 42 -6.81 4.15 -5.52
CA MET A 42 -7.96 4.33 -6.40
C MET A 42 -8.15 3.13 -7.34
N CYS A 43 -7.07 2.54 -7.85
CA CYS A 43 -7.13 1.29 -8.61
C CYS A 43 -7.73 0.15 -7.77
N TRP A 44 -7.34 0.03 -6.49
CA TRP A 44 -7.89 -0.99 -5.59
C TRP A 44 -9.36 -0.80 -5.28
N VAL A 45 -9.75 0.43 -4.97
CA VAL A 45 -11.15 0.79 -4.75
C VAL A 45 -11.97 0.44 -5.99
N GLY A 46 -11.47 0.77 -7.18
CA GLY A 46 -12.10 0.41 -8.45
C GLY A 46 -12.22 -1.10 -8.66
N TYR A 47 -11.14 -1.85 -8.46
CA TYR A 47 -11.11 -3.31 -8.64
C TYR A 47 -12.09 -4.03 -7.72
N THR A 48 -12.11 -3.67 -6.43
CA THR A 48 -13.02 -4.29 -5.46
C THR A 48 -14.48 -4.01 -5.79
N ILE A 49 -14.83 -2.79 -6.21
CA ILE A 49 -16.20 -2.44 -6.64
C ILE A 49 -16.60 -3.19 -7.90
N PHE A 50 -15.70 -3.27 -8.88
CA PHE A 50 -15.90 -4.03 -10.13
C PHE A 50 -16.16 -5.52 -9.86
N PHE A 51 -15.57 -6.05 -8.79
CA PHE A 51 -15.70 -7.45 -8.41
C PHE A 51 -17.05 -7.79 -7.74
N LEU A 52 -17.65 -6.88 -6.96
CA LEU A 52 -18.84 -7.15 -6.15
C LEU A 52 -20.01 -7.84 -6.90
N PRO A 53 -20.39 -7.43 -8.13
CA PRO A 53 -21.52 -8.03 -8.84
C PRO A 53 -21.33 -9.51 -9.20
N ARG A 54 -20.09 -10.03 -9.18
CA ARG A 54 -19.81 -11.45 -9.40
C ARG A 54 -20.17 -12.33 -8.21
N LEU A 55 -20.24 -11.75 -7.01
CA LEU A 55 -20.53 -12.49 -5.77
C LEU A 55 -22.03 -12.52 -5.47
N THR A 56 -22.70 -11.38 -5.60
CA THR A 56 -24.11 -11.21 -5.26
C THR A 56 -24.78 -10.21 -6.20
N LYS A 57 -26.12 -10.24 -6.22
CA LYS A 57 -26.91 -9.21 -6.87
C LYS A 57 -26.64 -7.86 -6.20
N VAL A 58 -26.40 -6.83 -7.02
CA VAL A 58 -26.07 -5.47 -6.57
C VAL A 58 -27.19 -4.92 -5.66
N PRO A 59 -26.89 -4.47 -4.43
CA PRO A 59 -27.85 -3.85 -3.53
C PRO A 59 -28.45 -2.55 -4.08
N SER A 60 -29.64 -2.16 -3.60
CA SER A 60 -30.22 -0.87 -3.94
C SER A 60 -29.36 0.30 -3.45
N GLY A 61 -29.34 1.39 -4.22
CA GLY A 61 -28.53 2.58 -3.91
C GLY A 61 -27.01 2.42 -4.06
N GLN A 62 -26.50 1.27 -4.51
CA GLN A 62 -25.05 1.05 -4.64
C GLN A 62 -24.41 2.04 -5.63
N LYS A 63 -25.08 2.33 -6.75
CA LYS A 63 -24.61 3.33 -7.73
C LYS A 63 -24.43 4.71 -7.12
N PHE A 64 -25.37 5.14 -6.26
CA PHE A 64 -25.27 6.43 -5.59
C PHE A 64 -24.06 6.49 -4.66
N LEU A 65 -23.83 5.45 -3.85
CA LEU A 65 -22.67 5.40 -2.95
C LEU A 65 -21.35 5.38 -3.72
N ILE A 66 -21.27 4.65 -4.83
CA ILE A 66 -20.08 4.62 -5.69
C ILE A 66 -19.82 6.01 -6.28
N ASN A 67 -20.85 6.71 -6.76
CA ASN A 67 -20.72 8.07 -7.26
C ASN A 67 -20.32 9.06 -6.16
N LEU A 68 -20.86 8.92 -4.95
CA LEU A 68 -20.46 9.72 -3.81
C LEU A 68 -18.99 9.48 -3.46
N LEU A 69 -18.55 8.22 -3.42
CA LEU A 69 -17.15 7.86 -3.19
C LEU A 69 -16.24 8.46 -4.26
N PHE A 70 -16.65 8.44 -5.53
CA PHE A 70 -15.92 9.06 -6.63
C PHE A 70 -15.78 10.57 -6.46
N VAL A 71 -16.85 11.27 -6.07
CA VAL A 71 -16.81 12.71 -5.79
C VAL A 71 -15.89 13.01 -4.60
N VAL A 72 -16.00 12.26 -3.51
CA VAL A 72 -15.12 12.38 -2.33
C VAL A 72 -13.66 12.20 -2.73
N ALA A 73 -13.36 11.17 -3.52
CA ALA A 73 -12.02 10.94 -4.04
C ALA A 73 -11.53 12.14 -4.88
N ALA A 74 -12.31 12.60 -5.86
CA ALA A 74 -11.94 13.74 -6.70
C ALA A 74 -11.67 15.01 -5.87
N VAL A 75 -12.49 15.30 -4.87
CA VAL A 75 -12.28 16.43 -3.94
C VAL A 75 -10.99 16.28 -3.16
N VAL A 76 -10.70 15.09 -2.63
CA VAL A 76 -9.43 14.82 -1.92
C VAL A 76 -8.24 14.97 -2.87
N ALA A 77 -8.32 14.49 -4.10
CA ALA A 77 -7.22 14.59 -5.07
C ALA A 77 -6.90 16.05 -5.42
N VAL A 78 -7.93 16.85 -5.71
CA VAL A 78 -7.78 18.29 -5.97
C VAL A 78 -7.27 19.01 -4.73
N GLY A 79 -7.82 18.68 -3.56
CA GLY A 79 -7.38 19.19 -2.27
C GLY A 79 -5.93 18.86 -1.94
N ALA A 80 -5.47 17.65 -2.24
CA ALA A 80 -4.09 17.23 -2.07
C ALA A 80 -3.14 18.04 -2.96
N VAL A 81 -3.46 18.16 -4.25
CA VAL A 81 -2.63 18.91 -5.20
C VAL A 81 -2.59 20.40 -4.83
N GLY A 82 -3.76 21.04 -4.66
CA GLY A 82 -3.84 22.46 -4.34
C GLY A 82 -3.31 22.79 -2.93
N GLY A 83 -3.70 22.00 -1.93
CA GLY A 83 -3.31 22.18 -0.54
C GLY A 83 -1.81 22.03 -0.30
N ILE A 84 -1.19 20.98 -0.84
CA ILE A 84 0.27 20.80 -0.68
C ILE A 84 1.03 21.93 -1.35
N TYR A 85 0.62 22.36 -2.55
CA TYR A 85 1.26 23.47 -3.25
C TYR A 85 1.21 24.76 -2.44
N THR A 86 0.00 25.15 -2.03
CA THR A 86 -0.25 26.41 -1.33
C THR A 86 0.32 26.40 0.09
N GLY A 87 0.24 25.26 0.79
CA GLY A 87 0.84 25.02 2.10
C GLY A 87 2.35 25.15 2.10
N GLN A 88 3.04 24.43 1.23
CA GLN A 88 4.51 24.43 1.20
C GLN A 88 5.12 25.70 0.57
N ARG A 89 4.35 26.43 -0.24
CA ARG A 89 4.74 27.79 -0.70
C ARG A 89 4.53 28.86 0.37
N GLY A 90 3.90 28.53 1.50
CA GLY A 90 3.60 29.48 2.57
C GLY A 90 2.50 30.50 2.22
N TRP A 91 1.65 30.19 1.24
CA TRP A 91 0.62 31.14 0.78
C TRP A 91 -0.55 31.31 1.74
N PHE A 92 -0.73 30.40 2.71
CA PHE A 92 -1.77 30.53 3.74
C PHE A 92 -1.44 31.60 4.79
N GLY A 93 -0.17 31.89 5.06
CA GLY A 93 0.27 32.88 6.05
C GLY A 93 -0.05 32.55 7.52
N ASP A 94 -0.85 31.51 7.77
CA ASP A 94 -1.27 31.02 9.08
C ASP A 94 -1.04 29.49 9.17
N ASP A 95 -0.42 29.07 10.27
CA ASP A 95 -0.03 27.68 10.52
C ASP A 95 -1.25 26.78 10.71
N GLU A 96 -2.35 27.30 11.31
CA GLU A 96 -3.57 26.51 11.48
C GLU A 96 -4.24 26.20 10.13
N LEU A 97 -4.38 27.21 9.26
CA LEU A 97 -4.92 27.02 7.92
C LEU A 97 -4.04 26.07 7.08
N SER A 98 -2.71 26.19 7.20
CA SER A 98 -1.77 25.29 6.53
C SER A 98 -1.91 23.85 7.02
N TYR A 99 -2.10 23.64 8.32
CA TYR A 99 -2.32 22.30 8.88
C TYR A 99 -3.63 21.67 8.40
N TRP A 100 -4.72 22.44 8.33
CA TRP A 100 -6.04 21.93 7.95
C TRP A 100 -6.20 21.72 6.45
N PHE A 101 -5.79 22.69 5.63
CA PHE A 101 -6.05 22.71 4.19
C PHE A 101 -4.78 22.70 3.32
N GLY A 102 -3.62 22.90 3.92
CA GLY A 102 -2.33 22.93 3.25
C GLY A 102 -1.59 21.59 3.33
N SER A 103 -0.43 21.63 4.00
CA SER A 103 0.45 20.48 4.18
C SER A 103 0.79 20.27 5.65
N GLN A 104 0.65 19.04 6.15
CA GLN A 104 1.03 18.68 7.53
C GLN A 104 2.55 18.56 7.74
N GLY A 105 3.34 18.47 6.66
CA GLY A 105 4.81 18.45 6.72
C GLY A 105 5.44 17.11 7.07
N TRP A 106 4.64 16.03 7.17
CA TRP A 106 5.14 14.68 7.40
C TRP A 106 5.18 13.88 6.11
N GLU A 107 6.32 13.23 5.83
CA GLU A 107 6.43 12.34 4.67
C GLU A 107 5.37 11.23 4.70
N PHE A 108 4.75 10.97 3.54
CA PHE A 108 3.62 10.06 3.31
C PHE A 108 2.27 10.52 3.88
N ILE A 109 2.27 11.53 4.76
CA ILE A 109 1.08 12.12 5.39
C ILE A 109 1.13 13.64 5.19
N GLU A 110 1.38 14.06 3.96
CA GLU A 110 1.51 15.48 3.62
C GLU A 110 0.16 16.17 3.48
N LEU A 111 -0.90 15.42 3.20
CA LEU A 111 -2.24 15.94 2.98
C LEU A 111 -2.75 16.74 4.17
N GLY A 112 -3.30 17.95 3.97
CA GLY A 112 -3.93 18.72 5.05
C GLY A 112 -5.00 17.94 5.83
N ARG A 113 -5.15 18.21 7.12
CA ARG A 113 -5.99 17.42 8.04
C ARG A 113 -7.42 17.24 7.56
N PHE A 114 -8.04 18.27 6.99
CA PHE A 114 -9.40 18.19 6.47
C PHE A 114 -9.52 17.13 5.37
N PHE A 115 -8.60 17.18 4.39
CA PHE A 115 -8.59 16.23 3.28
C PHE A 115 -8.20 14.82 3.73
N GLN A 116 -7.33 14.68 4.73
CA GLN A 116 -7.02 13.40 5.34
C GLN A 116 -8.25 12.77 6.00
N LEU A 117 -9.01 13.53 6.79
CA LEU A 117 -10.25 13.03 7.39
C LEU A 117 -11.31 12.70 6.33
N LEU A 118 -11.40 13.50 5.27
CA LEU A 118 -12.28 13.23 4.14
C LEU A 118 -11.87 11.94 3.39
N LEU A 119 -10.56 11.70 3.22
CA LEU A 119 -10.01 10.46 2.65
C LEU A 119 -10.37 9.25 3.52
N LEU A 120 -10.18 9.34 4.84
CA LEU A 120 -10.53 8.27 5.78
C LEU A 120 -12.04 8.00 5.76
N GLY A 121 -12.87 9.04 5.73
CA GLY A 121 -14.32 8.91 5.55
C GLY A 121 -14.71 8.25 4.22
N GLY A 122 -14.00 8.59 3.13
CA GLY A 122 -14.14 7.93 1.83
C GLY A 122 -13.79 6.44 1.90
N PHE A 123 -12.70 6.08 2.58
CA PHE A 123 -12.35 4.67 2.78
C PHE A 123 -13.36 3.93 3.67
N THR A 124 -13.88 4.56 4.72
CA THR A 124 -14.98 3.97 5.51
C THR A 124 -16.23 3.74 4.66
N LEU A 125 -16.60 4.69 3.81
CA LEU A 125 -17.69 4.52 2.84
C LEU A 125 -17.40 3.36 1.87
N TRP A 126 -16.16 3.22 1.41
CA TRP A 126 -15.74 2.11 0.56
C TRP A 126 -15.89 0.74 1.25
N ILE A 127 -15.47 0.61 2.51
CA ILE A 127 -15.71 -0.62 3.30
C ILE A 127 -17.20 -0.91 3.41
N TYR A 128 -18.01 0.13 3.67
CA TYR A 128 -19.46 -0.03 3.73
C TYR A 128 -20.03 -0.52 2.39
N ILE A 129 -19.57 0.00 1.25
CA ILE A 129 -19.96 -0.45 -0.10
C ILE A 129 -19.62 -1.93 -0.30
N ILE A 130 -18.40 -2.36 0.05
CA ILE A 130 -17.99 -3.77 -0.03
C ILE A 130 -18.86 -4.63 0.88
N TYR A 131 -19.02 -4.24 2.15
CA TYR A 131 -19.83 -4.95 3.12
C TYR A 131 -21.25 -5.18 2.62
N ARG A 132 -21.92 -4.16 2.05
CA ARG A 132 -23.27 -4.34 1.49
C ARG A 132 -23.32 -5.35 0.35
N GLY A 133 -22.29 -5.39 -0.51
CA GLY A 133 -22.20 -6.35 -1.59
C GLY A 133 -21.93 -7.77 -1.09
N VAL A 134 -21.06 -7.93 -0.09
CA VAL A 134 -20.62 -9.26 0.37
C VAL A 134 -21.55 -9.84 1.46
N LYS A 135 -22.26 -9.00 2.23
CA LYS A 135 -23.14 -9.41 3.34
C LYS A 135 -24.12 -10.54 2.99
N PRO A 136 -24.89 -10.50 1.87
CA PRO A 136 -25.85 -11.56 1.55
C PRO A 136 -25.19 -12.92 1.30
N TRP A 137 -23.90 -12.91 0.97
CA TRP A 137 -23.11 -14.11 0.69
C TRP A 137 -22.41 -14.66 1.94
N LEU A 138 -22.13 -13.82 2.94
CA LEU A 138 -21.43 -14.22 4.16
C LEU A 138 -22.31 -15.12 5.04
N THR A 139 -21.77 -16.29 5.37
CA THR A 139 -22.31 -17.31 6.25
C THR A 139 -21.19 -17.82 7.16
N MET A 140 -21.53 -18.49 8.26
CA MET A 140 -20.52 -19.08 9.16
C MET A 140 -19.58 -20.08 8.46
N LYS A 141 -20.01 -20.68 7.35
CA LYS A 141 -19.23 -21.67 6.60
C LYS A 141 -18.22 -21.04 5.63
N ASN A 142 -18.40 -19.79 5.22
CA ASN A 142 -17.54 -19.12 4.23
C ASN A 142 -16.93 -17.80 4.75
N ILE A 143 -16.98 -17.54 6.05
CA ILE A 143 -16.44 -16.32 6.66
C ILE A 143 -14.91 -16.18 6.52
N TRP A 144 -14.21 -17.27 6.21
CA TRP A 144 -12.76 -17.34 5.95
C TRP A 144 -12.39 -17.61 4.50
N SER A 145 -13.36 -17.45 3.61
CA SER A 145 -13.15 -17.59 2.18
C SER A 145 -12.43 -16.39 1.57
N VAL A 146 -11.94 -16.54 0.35
CA VAL A 146 -11.22 -15.48 -0.37
C VAL A 146 -11.98 -14.13 -0.45
N PRO A 147 -13.29 -14.07 -0.77
CA PRO A 147 -14.03 -12.80 -0.73
C PRO A 147 -14.21 -12.21 0.67
N ALA A 148 -14.27 -13.05 1.70
CA ALA A 148 -14.36 -12.59 3.08
C ALA A 148 -13.01 -12.02 3.55
N TRP A 149 -11.89 -12.65 3.16
CA TRP A 149 -10.54 -12.11 3.36
C TRP A 149 -10.35 -10.73 2.73
N LEU A 150 -10.94 -10.51 1.54
CA LEU A 150 -10.93 -9.19 0.92
C LEU A 150 -11.64 -8.15 1.81
N LEU A 151 -12.82 -8.47 2.38
CA LEU A 151 -13.52 -7.57 3.30
C LEU A 151 -12.75 -7.34 4.60
N TRP A 152 -12.25 -8.39 5.25
CA TRP A 152 -11.50 -8.28 6.51
C TRP A 152 -10.19 -7.54 6.34
N GLY A 153 -9.43 -7.88 5.29
CA GLY A 153 -8.23 -7.16 4.91
C GLY A 153 -8.55 -5.68 4.68
N SER A 154 -9.63 -5.35 3.97
CA SER A 154 -9.96 -3.95 3.68
C SER A 154 -10.31 -3.21 4.95
N GLY A 155 -11.08 -3.83 5.85
CA GLY A 155 -11.41 -3.26 7.14
C GLY A 155 -10.18 -2.96 8.00
N VAL A 156 -9.26 -3.94 8.12
CA VAL A 156 -8.01 -3.78 8.88
C VAL A 156 -7.10 -2.73 8.25
N MET A 157 -7.00 -2.68 6.93
CA MET A 157 -6.27 -1.65 6.20
C MET A 157 -6.73 -0.25 6.61
N VAL A 158 -8.04 -0.03 6.52
CA VAL A 158 -8.63 1.27 6.80
C VAL A 158 -8.47 1.60 8.27
N LEU A 159 -8.62 0.63 9.18
CA LEU A 159 -8.35 0.79 10.61
C LEU A 159 -6.93 1.33 10.86
N PHE A 160 -5.91 0.75 10.24
CA PHE A 160 -4.52 1.21 10.41
C PHE A 160 -4.29 2.62 9.88
N LEU A 161 -4.98 3.02 8.81
CA LEU A 161 -4.91 4.40 8.31
C LEU A 161 -5.41 5.43 9.34
N PHE A 162 -6.32 5.06 10.25
CA PHE A 162 -6.80 5.96 11.31
C PHE A 162 -5.72 6.29 12.36
N PHE A 163 -4.63 5.53 12.47
CA PHE A 163 -3.53 5.87 13.38
C PHE A 163 -2.91 7.25 13.07
N SER A 164 -2.97 7.68 11.81
CA SER A 164 -2.49 8.99 11.37
C SER A 164 -3.28 10.18 11.96
N VAL A 165 -4.46 9.93 12.54
CA VAL A 165 -5.26 10.95 13.24
C VAL A 165 -4.65 11.27 14.61
N LEU A 166 -3.88 10.34 15.20
CA LEU A 166 -3.27 10.48 16.53
C LEU A 166 -1.99 11.33 16.53
N MET A 167 -1.49 11.71 15.35
CA MET A 167 -0.38 12.65 15.21
C MET A 167 -0.92 14.07 15.36
N THR A 168 -0.37 14.92 16.22
CA THR A 168 -0.74 16.35 16.26
C THR A 168 0.49 17.25 16.15
N PRO A 169 0.35 18.51 15.71
CA PRO A 169 1.47 19.46 15.66
C PRO A 169 2.09 19.75 17.03
N SER A 170 1.33 19.58 18.12
CA SER A 170 1.78 19.82 19.50
C SER A 170 2.51 18.63 20.14
N ASP A 171 2.46 17.45 19.52
CA ASP A 171 3.07 16.25 20.10
C ASP A 171 4.59 16.26 19.98
N ASN A 172 5.25 15.49 20.86
CA ASN A 172 6.67 15.21 20.71
C ASN A 172 6.94 14.50 19.37
N PHE A 173 8.01 14.90 18.68
CA PHE A 173 8.42 14.33 17.40
C PHE A 173 8.45 12.79 17.41
N ALA A 174 9.00 12.15 18.45
CA ALA A 174 9.12 10.70 18.54
C ALA A 174 7.77 9.98 18.71
N ILE A 175 6.76 10.68 19.25
CA ILE A 175 5.38 10.17 19.36
C ILE A 175 4.67 10.31 18.00
N SER A 176 4.80 11.47 17.35
CA SER A 176 4.24 11.68 16.00
C SER A 176 4.86 10.72 14.98
N ASP A 177 6.18 10.50 15.05
CA ASP A 177 6.88 9.57 14.16
C ASP A 177 6.49 8.11 14.42
N TYR A 178 6.21 7.75 15.68
CA TYR A 178 5.65 6.44 16.01
C TYR A 178 4.30 6.24 15.31
N TRP A 179 3.36 7.17 15.43
CA TRP A 179 2.05 7.07 14.77
C TRP A 179 2.15 7.16 13.25
N ARG A 180 3.12 7.92 12.73
CA ARG A 180 3.44 7.95 11.29
C ARG A 180 3.80 6.57 10.78
N TRP A 181 4.75 5.88 11.42
CA TRP A 181 5.13 4.54 11.02
C TRP A 181 4.04 3.51 11.31
N MET A 182 3.28 3.65 12.39
CA MET A 182 2.10 2.79 12.62
C MET A 182 1.10 2.92 11.48
N THR A 183 1.00 4.09 10.86
CA THR A 183 0.22 4.28 9.64
C THR A 183 0.95 3.65 8.46
N VAL A 184 2.14 4.16 8.11
CA VAL A 184 2.85 3.83 6.86
C VAL A 184 3.25 2.36 6.81
N HIS A 185 3.94 1.84 7.83
CA HIS A 185 4.47 0.47 7.82
C HIS A 185 3.35 -0.57 7.95
N MET A 186 2.38 -0.39 8.85
CA MET A 186 1.27 -1.36 8.95
C MET A 186 0.40 -1.35 7.69
N TRP A 187 0.24 -0.19 7.08
CA TRP A 187 -0.47 -0.09 5.81
C TRP A 187 0.28 -0.78 4.67
N VAL A 188 1.56 -0.46 4.46
CA VAL A 188 2.37 -1.07 3.39
C VAL A 188 2.62 -2.55 3.66
N GLU A 189 3.29 -2.88 4.77
CA GLU A 189 3.87 -4.20 4.98
C GLU A 189 2.88 -5.22 5.57
N VAL A 190 1.97 -4.81 6.47
CA VAL A 190 0.96 -5.75 7.00
C VAL A 190 -0.21 -5.91 6.03
N THR A 191 -0.62 -4.82 5.37
CA THR A 191 -1.86 -4.86 4.61
C THR A 191 -1.65 -5.19 3.13
N PHE A 192 -0.77 -4.49 2.41
CA PHE A 192 -0.64 -4.73 0.97
C PHE A 192 -0.06 -6.09 0.61
N GLU A 193 0.86 -6.63 1.42
CA GLU A 193 1.36 -7.99 1.22
C GLU A 193 0.25 -9.04 1.36
N VAL A 194 -0.58 -8.91 2.40
CA VAL A 194 -1.75 -9.76 2.62
C VAL A 194 -2.75 -9.62 1.47
N PHE A 195 -3.05 -8.39 1.04
CA PHE A 195 -3.98 -8.13 -0.05
C PHE A 195 -3.52 -8.71 -1.37
N THR A 196 -2.26 -8.48 -1.72
CA THR A 196 -1.66 -8.99 -2.96
C THR A 196 -1.71 -10.52 -2.94
N THR A 197 -1.37 -11.15 -1.82
CA THR A 197 -1.48 -12.60 -1.65
C THR A 197 -2.90 -13.10 -1.88
N VAL A 198 -3.92 -12.46 -1.28
CA VAL A 198 -5.34 -12.83 -1.43
C VAL A 198 -5.78 -12.73 -2.89
N ILE A 199 -5.37 -11.69 -3.60
CA ILE A 199 -5.82 -11.43 -4.97
C ILE A 199 -5.10 -12.31 -5.99
N VAL A 200 -3.78 -12.49 -5.84
CA VAL A 200 -3.03 -13.45 -6.66
C VAL A 200 -3.64 -14.84 -6.48
N ALA A 201 -3.86 -15.29 -5.25
CA ALA A 201 -4.52 -16.55 -4.96
C ALA A 201 -5.94 -16.63 -5.55
N TYR A 202 -6.72 -15.56 -5.48
CA TYR A 202 -8.05 -15.48 -6.10
C TYR A 202 -7.98 -15.66 -7.61
N LEU A 203 -7.11 -14.91 -8.30
CA LEU A 203 -6.95 -14.96 -9.75
C LEU A 203 -6.50 -16.35 -10.20
N LEU A 204 -5.61 -16.99 -9.45
CA LEU A 204 -5.17 -18.37 -9.72
C LEU A 204 -6.31 -19.38 -9.59
N VAL A 205 -7.20 -19.22 -8.61
CA VAL A 205 -8.41 -20.04 -8.47
C VAL A 205 -9.36 -19.82 -9.65
N GLN A 206 -9.55 -18.58 -10.10
CA GLN A 206 -10.41 -18.26 -11.25
C GLN A 206 -9.87 -18.81 -12.57
N MET A 207 -8.55 -18.84 -12.73
CA MET A 207 -7.89 -19.44 -13.89
C MET A 207 -7.86 -20.98 -13.83
N GLY A 208 -8.34 -21.59 -12.74
CA GLY A 208 -8.38 -23.05 -12.57
C GLY A 208 -7.02 -23.69 -12.27
N LEU A 209 -6.00 -22.88 -11.95
CA LEU A 209 -4.64 -23.35 -11.69
C LEU A 209 -4.47 -23.89 -10.26
N VAL A 210 -5.26 -23.35 -9.34
CA VAL A 210 -5.16 -23.65 -7.90
C VAL A 210 -6.52 -24.02 -7.35
N THR A 211 -6.57 -25.03 -6.48
CA THR A 211 -7.80 -25.36 -5.76
C THR A 211 -8.12 -24.30 -4.71
N ARG A 212 -9.41 -24.04 -4.48
CA ARG A 212 -9.87 -23.10 -3.47
C ARG A 212 -9.29 -23.39 -2.07
N LEU A 213 -9.20 -24.66 -1.69
CA LEU A 213 -8.67 -25.07 -0.38
C LEU A 213 -7.17 -24.74 -0.24
N MET A 214 -6.40 -24.90 -1.31
CA MET A 214 -4.97 -24.55 -1.31
C MET A 214 -4.79 -23.03 -1.17
N ALA A 215 -5.54 -22.24 -1.95
CA ALA A 215 -5.53 -20.78 -1.85
C ALA A 215 -5.87 -20.28 -0.43
N GLU A 216 -6.94 -20.79 0.17
CA GLU A 216 -7.37 -20.39 1.52
C GLU A 216 -6.29 -20.71 2.59
N ARG A 217 -5.61 -21.86 2.48
CA ARG A 217 -4.52 -22.24 3.40
C ARG A 217 -3.27 -21.37 3.25
N VAL A 218 -2.86 -21.08 2.01
CA VAL A 218 -1.70 -20.23 1.73
C VAL A 218 -1.95 -18.80 2.22
N ILE A 219 -3.13 -18.24 1.94
CA ILE A 219 -3.54 -16.94 2.47
C ILE A 219 -3.47 -16.94 3.99
N PHE A 220 -4.03 -17.95 4.65
CA PHE A 220 -4.04 -18.01 6.11
C PHE A 220 -2.62 -18.03 6.71
N LEU A 221 -1.75 -18.86 6.15
CA LEU A 221 -0.35 -18.94 6.57
C LEU A 221 0.38 -17.61 6.33
N ALA A 222 0.23 -17.02 5.15
CA ALA A 222 0.84 -15.75 4.80
C ALA A 222 0.40 -14.64 5.77
N VAL A 223 -0.92 -14.53 6.02
CA VAL A 223 -1.48 -13.57 7.00
C VAL A 223 -0.85 -13.77 8.37
N MET A 224 -0.78 -14.99 8.89
CA MET A 224 -0.19 -15.23 10.20
C MET A 224 1.29 -14.84 10.25
N LEU A 225 2.06 -15.19 9.22
CA LEU A 225 3.48 -14.85 9.17
C LEU A 225 3.68 -13.33 9.10
N PHE A 226 3.01 -12.63 8.18
CA PHE A 226 3.09 -11.17 8.06
C PHE A 226 2.62 -10.46 9.35
N PHE A 227 1.55 -10.92 9.99
CA PHE A 227 1.11 -10.32 11.25
C PHE A 227 2.16 -10.47 12.35
N VAL A 228 2.77 -11.65 12.49
CA VAL A 228 3.80 -11.88 13.53
C VAL A 228 5.07 -11.08 13.22
N THR A 229 5.51 -11.06 11.96
CA THR A 229 6.78 -10.44 11.59
C THR A 229 6.64 -8.94 11.41
N ALA A 230 5.69 -8.43 10.61
CA ALA A 230 5.58 -7.01 10.30
C ALA A 230 5.05 -6.16 11.48
N ILE A 231 4.14 -6.67 12.32
CA ILE A 231 3.67 -5.90 13.49
C ILE A 231 4.82 -5.61 14.46
N ASN A 232 5.73 -6.56 14.66
CA ASN A 232 6.90 -6.37 15.50
C ASN A 232 8.05 -5.70 14.73
N GLY A 233 8.14 -5.99 13.43
CA GLY A 233 9.14 -5.52 12.48
C GLY A 233 9.12 -4.02 12.24
N ILE A 234 7.98 -3.35 12.47
CA ILE A 234 7.87 -1.88 12.46
C ILE A 234 8.98 -1.19 13.26
N SER A 235 9.48 -1.87 14.29
CA SER A 235 10.57 -1.42 15.14
C SER A 235 11.88 -1.10 14.40
N HIS A 236 12.08 -1.59 13.17
CA HIS A 236 13.24 -1.18 12.35
C HIS A 236 13.22 0.29 11.95
N ASN A 237 12.04 0.91 11.95
CA ASN A 237 11.92 2.35 11.73
C ASN A 237 12.28 3.16 12.98
N PHE A 238 12.42 2.47 14.12
CA PHE A 238 12.60 3.09 15.42
C PHE A 238 14.02 3.04 15.96
N TYR A 239 14.98 2.50 15.21
CA TYR A 239 16.34 2.27 15.70
C TYR A 239 17.03 3.53 16.23
N TRP A 240 16.83 4.66 15.55
CA TRP A 240 17.57 5.90 15.83
C TRP A 240 16.70 7.02 16.36
N ILE A 241 15.42 6.75 16.66
CA ILE A 241 14.48 7.76 17.20
C ILE A 241 14.27 7.59 18.71
N ALA A 242 15.28 7.90 19.52
CA ALA A 242 15.22 8.08 20.98
C ALA A 242 14.45 6.98 21.78
N LYS A 243 14.38 5.74 21.27
CA LYS A 243 13.71 4.61 21.94
C LYS A 243 14.70 3.74 22.72
N PRO A 244 14.22 2.96 23.70
CA PRO A 244 15.08 2.03 24.45
C PRO A 244 15.74 0.99 23.55
N THR A 245 16.97 0.58 23.88
CA THR A 245 17.77 -0.40 23.12
C THR A 245 17.03 -1.73 22.86
N GLY A 246 16.10 -2.12 23.73
CA GLY A 246 15.27 -3.32 23.53
C GLY A 246 14.46 -3.29 22.22
N ILE A 247 14.06 -2.11 21.73
CA ILE A 247 13.34 -1.96 20.46
C ILE A 247 14.24 -2.27 19.27
N ILE A 248 15.54 -1.98 19.35
CA ILE A 248 16.50 -2.34 18.31
C ILE A 248 16.61 -3.86 18.17
N ALA A 249 16.61 -4.59 19.29
CA ALA A 249 16.64 -6.05 19.28
C ALA A 249 15.37 -6.64 18.63
N VAL A 250 14.19 -6.14 19.02
CA VAL A 250 12.91 -6.57 18.44
C VAL A 250 12.86 -6.26 16.95
N GLY A 251 13.18 -5.02 16.56
CA GLY A 251 13.20 -4.61 15.16
C GLY A 251 14.15 -5.46 14.33
N SER A 252 15.37 -5.70 14.82
CA SER A 252 16.37 -6.50 14.11
C SER A 252 15.87 -7.93 13.83
N VAL A 253 15.33 -8.60 14.85
CA VAL A 253 14.85 -9.98 14.72
C VAL A 253 13.63 -10.06 13.80
N PHE A 254 12.59 -9.26 14.09
CA PHE A 254 11.32 -9.42 13.39
C PHE A 254 11.32 -8.84 11.97
N SER A 255 12.08 -7.77 11.71
CA SER A 255 12.29 -7.25 10.34
C SER A 255 13.04 -8.25 9.47
N THR A 256 14.07 -8.91 10.00
CA THR A 256 14.81 -9.94 9.25
C THR A 256 13.93 -11.14 8.95
N LEU A 257 13.06 -11.54 9.89
CA LEU A 257 12.11 -12.62 9.68
C LEU A 257 11.05 -12.30 8.62
N GLN A 258 10.83 -11.02 8.27
CA GLN A 258 9.91 -10.66 7.18
C GLN A 258 10.35 -11.20 5.82
N VAL A 259 11.62 -11.52 5.64
CA VAL A 259 12.14 -12.13 4.40
C VAL A 259 11.60 -13.54 4.17
N LEU A 260 11.25 -14.28 5.24
CA LEU A 260 10.78 -15.66 5.13
C LEU A 260 9.48 -15.78 4.33
N PRO A 261 8.41 -15.00 4.61
CA PRO A 261 7.25 -14.89 3.74
C PRO A 261 7.59 -14.61 2.28
N LEU A 262 8.52 -13.67 2.03
CA LEU A 262 8.88 -13.25 0.68
C LEU A 262 9.56 -14.38 -0.12
N LEU A 263 10.39 -15.20 0.55
CA LEU A 263 11.00 -16.38 -0.04
C LEU A 263 9.95 -17.44 -0.44
N LEU A 264 8.90 -17.61 0.38
CA LEU A 264 7.81 -18.52 0.05
C LEU A 264 7.02 -18.04 -1.18
N LEU A 265 6.78 -16.72 -1.29
CA LEU A 265 6.20 -16.11 -2.48
C LEU A 265 7.08 -16.30 -3.73
N THR A 266 8.41 -16.41 -3.57
CA THR A 266 9.34 -16.69 -4.68
C THR A 266 9.14 -18.09 -5.25
N LEU A 267 8.98 -19.07 -4.36
CA LEU A 267 8.75 -20.47 -4.73
C LEU A 267 7.39 -20.60 -5.43
N ASP A 268 6.39 -19.90 -4.92
CA ASP A 268 5.07 -19.82 -5.57
C ASP A 268 5.18 -19.18 -6.96
N ALA A 269 5.98 -18.14 -7.14
CA ALA A 269 6.19 -17.50 -8.45
C ALA A 269 6.86 -18.42 -9.47
N TRP A 270 7.81 -19.24 -9.03
CA TRP A 270 8.45 -20.26 -9.88
C TRP A 270 7.45 -21.35 -10.30
N GLN A 271 6.65 -21.84 -9.35
CA GLN A 271 5.56 -22.78 -9.66
C GLN A 271 4.54 -22.14 -10.61
N MET A 272 4.16 -20.88 -10.37
CA MET A 272 3.29 -20.12 -11.25
C MET A 272 3.85 -20.12 -12.66
N ARG A 273 5.11 -19.71 -12.89
CA ARG A 273 5.73 -19.72 -14.24
C ARG A 273 5.53 -21.06 -14.97
N GLN A 274 5.67 -22.19 -14.28
CA GLN A 274 5.45 -23.52 -14.86
C GLN A 274 3.97 -23.76 -15.19
N GLU A 275 3.06 -23.35 -14.30
CA GLU A 275 1.61 -23.38 -14.53
C GLU A 275 1.17 -22.49 -15.71
N GLY A 276 1.89 -21.39 -16.01
CA GLY A 276 1.65 -20.57 -17.19
C GLY A 276 1.93 -21.30 -18.52
N GLY A 277 2.98 -22.12 -18.55
CA GLY A 277 3.26 -23.02 -19.68
C GLY A 277 2.13 -24.05 -19.84
N ARG A 278 1.72 -24.67 -18.74
CA ARG A 278 0.61 -25.62 -18.69
C ARG A 278 -0.73 -25.01 -19.11
N ALA A 279 -1.02 -23.79 -18.69
CA ALA A 279 -2.21 -23.05 -19.08
C ALA A 279 -2.27 -22.81 -20.60
N ASN A 280 -1.13 -22.48 -21.20
CA ASN A 280 -1.02 -22.32 -22.64
C ASN A 280 -1.19 -23.65 -23.39
N GLU A 281 -0.63 -24.75 -22.87
CA GLU A 281 -0.87 -26.10 -23.40
C GLU A 281 -2.34 -26.52 -23.29
N LEU A 282 -2.98 -26.27 -22.15
CA LEU A 282 -4.40 -26.56 -21.93
C LEU A 282 -5.32 -25.71 -22.82
N ARG A 283 -4.92 -24.47 -23.13
CA ARG A 283 -5.61 -23.63 -24.13
C ARG A 283 -5.52 -24.25 -25.53
N VAL A 284 -4.34 -24.71 -25.94
CA VAL A 284 -4.16 -25.41 -27.23
C VAL A 284 -4.98 -26.71 -27.27
N GLN A 285 -5.13 -27.39 -26.13
CA GLN A 285 -5.96 -28.60 -26.01
C GLN A 285 -7.48 -28.32 -25.87
N GLY A 286 -7.92 -27.05 -25.91
CA GLY A 286 -9.32 -26.66 -25.73
C GLY A 286 -9.89 -26.86 -24.32
N LYS A 287 -9.04 -27.17 -23.34
CA LYS A 287 -9.43 -27.40 -21.93
C LYS A 287 -9.44 -26.12 -21.10
N GLN A 288 -8.91 -25.02 -21.63
CA GLN A 288 -8.85 -23.72 -20.96
C GLN A 288 -9.35 -22.61 -21.88
N ALA A 289 -10.33 -21.84 -21.39
CA ALA A 289 -11.03 -20.85 -22.21
C ALA A 289 -10.30 -19.50 -22.31
N HIS A 290 -9.62 -19.05 -21.25
CA HIS A 290 -8.98 -17.72 -21.18
C HIS A 290 -7.61 -17.80 -20.49
N VAL A 291 -6.62 -17.09 -21.05
CA VAL A 291 -5.31 -16.83 -20.46
C VAL A 291 -5.09 -15.32 -20.51
N MET A 292 -4.92 -14.67 -19.36
CA MET A 292 -4.72 -13.22 -19.25
C MET A 292 -3.21 -12.91 -19.27
N GLU A 293 -2.58 -13.04 -20.43
CA GLU A 293 -1.11 -12.89 -20.59
C GLU A 293 -0.56 -11.59 -19.98
N GLY A 294 -1.25 -10.47 -20.16
CA GLY A 294 -0.84 -9.20 -19.53
C GLY A 294 -0.83 -9.27 -18.00
N VAL A 295 -1.89 -9.80 -17.39
CA VAL A 295 -1.99 -9.98 -15.93
C VAL A 295 -0.90 -10.93 -15.43
N TRP A 296 -0.61 -11.96 -16.22
CA TRP A 296 0.43 -12.93 -15.91
C TRP A 296 1.82 -12.31 -15.83
N VAL A 297 2.19 -11.49 -16.83
CA VAL A 297 3.47 -10.76 -16.82
C VAL A 297 3.57 -9.83 -15.61
N PHE A 298 2.49 -9.14 -15.25
CA PHE A 298 2.48 -8.32 -14.04
C PHE A 298 2.62 -9.15 -12.75
N ILE A 299 1.97 -10.31 -12.63
CA ILE A 299 2.14 -11.20 -11.46
C ILE A 299 3.60 -11.66 -11.35
N LEU A 300 4.24 -12.04 -12.46
CA LEU A 300 5.66 -12.42 -12.45
C LEU A 300 6.57 -11.23 -12.07
N GLY A 301 6.25 -10.03 -12.56
CA GLY A 301 6.94 -8.79 -12.20
C GLY A 301 6.81 -8.47 -10.72
N VAL A 302 5.59 -8.50 -10.17
CA VAL A 302 5.31 -8.28 -8.74
C VAL A 302 6.10 -9.27 -7.89
N ASN A 303 6.05 -10.57 -8.21
CA ASN A 303 6.80 -11.56 -7.46
C ASN A 303 8.31 -11.32 -7.54
N SER A 304 8.85 -10.97 -8.71
CA SER A 304 10.27 -10.69 -8.88
C SER A 304 10.72 -9.50 -8.03
N TRP A 305 9.97 -8.39 -8.09
CA TRP A 305 10.27 -7.19 -7.33
C TRP A 305 9.99 -7.34 -5.83
N ASN A 306 9.08 -8.21 -5.42
CA ASN A 306 8.92 -8.51 -4.00
C ASN A 306 10.18 -9.19 -3.43
N VAL A 307 10.84 -10.05 -4.22
CA VAL A 307 12.10 -10.69 -3.83
C VAL A 307 13.28 -9.71 -3.85
N PHE A 308 13.47 -8.99 -4.95
CA PHE A 308 14.63 -8.12 -5.09
C PHE A 308 14.45 -6.80 -4.34
N GLY A 309 13.30 -6.15 -4.50
CA GLY A 309 12.93 -4.90 -3.86
C GLY A 309 12.79 -5.04 -2.36
N ALA A 310 11.78 -5.79 -1.90
CA ALA A 310 11.52 -5.94 -0.47
C ALA A 310 12.50 -6.90 0.20
N GLY A 311 12.72 -8.09 -0.39
CA GLY A 311 13.61 -9.10 0.19
C GLY A 311 15.08 -8.68 0.22
N VAL A 312 15.73 -8.54 -0.95
CA VAL A 312 17.17 -8.30 -1.05
C VAL A 312 17.53 -6.87 -0.64
N PHE A 313 16.95 -5.84 -1.29
CA PHE A 313 17.30 -4.45 -1.00
C PHE A 313 16.81 -3.99 0.38
N GLY A 314 15.67 -4.51 0.86
CA GLY A 314 15.24 -4.27 2.24
C GLY A 314 16.21 -4.90 3.26
N SER A 315 16.62 -6.15 3.05
CA SER A 315 17.60 -6.83 3.94
C SER A 315 18.95 -6.13 3.98
N LEU A 316 19.38 -5.54 2.86
CA LEU A 316 20.65 -4.81 2.79
C LEU A 316 20.70 -3.62 3.75
N ILE A 317 19.56 -3.02 4.06
CA ILE A 317 19.49 -1.85 4.96
C ILE A 317 18.86 -2.17 6.32
N THR A 318 18.39 -3.40 6.59
CA THR A 318 17.64 -3.71 7.82
C THR A 318 18.52 -3.93 9.06
N LEU A 319 19.72 -4.49 8.88
CA LEU A 319 20.59 -4.84 10.01
C LEU A 319 21.00 -3.58 10.76
N PRO A 320 20.83 -3.48 12.10
CA PRO A 320 21.13 -2.26 12.84
C PRO A 320 22.55 -1.72 12.62
N LEU A 321 23.55 -2.60 12.51
CA LEU A 321 24.94 -2.19 12.24
C LEU A 321 25.09 -1.52 10.88
N VAL A 322 24.41 -2.02 9.85
CA VAL A 322 24.44 -1.44 8.50
C VAL A 322 23.57 -0.19 8.46
N ASN A 323 22.35 -0.28 9.00
CA ASN A 323 21.41 0.84 9.06
C ASN A 323 22.01 2.03 9.81
N TYR A 324 22.90 1.84 10.78
CA TYR A 324 23.58 2.96 11.45
C TYR A 324 24.31 3.89 10.47
N TYR A 325 24.86 3.35 9.37
CA TYR A 325 25.54 4.10 8.32
C TYR A 325 24.62 4.41 7.13
N GLU A 326 23.67 3.51 6.84
CA GLU A 326 22.79 3.61 5.67
C GLU A 326 21.44 4.29 5.95
N HIS A 327 21.16 4.69 7.20
CA HIS A 327 19.91 5.36 7.54
C HIS A 327 19.82 6.69 6.78
N ALA A 328 18.72 6.85 6.02
CA ALA A 328 18.45 8.03 5.19
C ALA A 328 19.50 8.29 4.09
N THR A 329 20.12 7.24 3.54
CA THR A 329 20.98 7.33 2.35
C THR A 329 20.22 6.98 1.05
N TYR A 330 20.90 7.06 -0.09
CA TYR A 330 20.36 6.62 -1.38
C TYR A 330 19.99 5.13 -1.43
N MET A 331 20.52 4.29 -0.53
CA MET A 331 20.12 2.88 -0.45
C MET A 331 18.67 2.72 0.04
N THR A 332 18.20 3.64 0.89
CA THR A 332 16.77 3.71 1.26
C THR A 332 15.92 4.03 0.02
N LEU A 333 16.37 4.96 -0.83
CA LEU A 333 15.67 5.32 -2.07
C LEU A 333 15.62 4.16 -3.07
N ASN A 334 16.73 3.42 -3.20
CA ASN A 334 16.82 2.22 -4.04
C ASN A 334 15.80 1.17 -3.62
N HIS A 335 15.77 0.82 -2.32
CA HIS A 335 14.78 -0.10 -1.78
C HIS A 335 13.34 0.42 -1.99
N ALA A 336 13.06 1.69 -1.67
CA ALA A 336 11.74 2.28 -1.76
C ALA A 336 11.14 2.37 -3.17
N HIS A 337 11.97 2.35 -4.23
CA HIS A 337 11.50 2.29 -5.62
C HIS A 337 11.35 0.86 -6.13
N ALA A 338 12.17 -0.05 -5.61
CA ALA A 338 12.20 -1.45 -6.05
C ALA A 338 11.12 -2.29 -5.38
N ALA A 339 10.76 -1.98 -4.13
CA ALA A 339 9.61 -2.53 -3.41
C ALA A 339 8.34 -1.77 -3.81
#